data_AF-A0A841VB34-F1
#
_entry.id   AF-A0A841VB34-F1
#
_cell.length_a   1.000
_cell.length_b   1.000
_cell.length_c   1.000
_cell.angle_alpha   90.00
_cell.angle_beta   90.00
_cell.angle_gamma   90.00
#
_symmetry.space_group_name_H-M   'P 1'
#
loop_
_entity.id
_entity.type
_entity.pdbx_description
1 polymer ?
#
loop_
_entity_poly.entity_id
_entity_poly.type
_entity_poly.pdbx_seq_one_letter_code
_entity_poly.pdbx_strand_id
1 'polypeptide(L)'
;MSLPNSIQHLIQQIDHNLNQTEQRAYQGINLVRPLLEQFPENFILMRHFAYFNNVVLFIGIAQNKTRSIVDICTQENLTREEIQEIGEDLGELLGRILDAKISIENIIKILEI
;
A
#
# COMPACT_ATOMS: atom_id res chain seq x y z
N MET A 1 19.32 20.33 -1.73
CA MET A 1 19.75 19.83 -0.40
C MET A 1 19.33 18.36 -0.29
N SER A 2 19.93 17.55 0.60
CA SER A 2 19.41 16.20 0.83
C SER A 2 18.23 16.25 1.80
N LEU A 3 17.20 15.45 1.57
CA LEU A 3 16.11 15.29 2.54
C LEU A 3 16.66 14.94 3.94
N PRO A 4 15.97 15.32 5.02
CA PRO A 4 16.25 14.79 6.35
C PRO A 4 16.25 13.25 6.34
N ASN A 5 17.22 12.64 7.01
CA ASN A 5 17.36 11.17 7.05
C ASN A 5 16.09 10.45 7.52
N SER A 6 15.31 11.07 8.41
CA SER A 6 14.03 10.55 8.88
C SER A 6 12.99 10.39 7.78
N ILE A 7 12.85 11.40 6.90
CA ILE A 7 11.89 11.35 5.78
C ILE A 7 12.37 10.34 4.73
N GLN A 8 13.68 10.31 4.43
CA GLN A 8 14.24 9.31 3.51
C GLN A 8 13.94 7.88 4.00
N HIS A 9 14.11 7.63 5.29
CA HIS A 9 13.82 6.32 5.89
C HIS A 9 12.31 5.98 5.81
N LEU A 10 11.42 6.94 6.07
CA LEU A 10 9.97 6.73 5.92
C LEU A 10 9.58 6.38 4.48
N ILE A 11 10.13 7.10 3.49
CA ILE A 11 9.88 6.84 2.07
C ILE A 11 10.36 5.43 1.69
N GLN A 12 11.56 5.03 2.13
CA GLN A 12 12.07 3.68 1.90
C GLN A 12 11.17 2.60 2.51
N GLN A 13 10.66 2.83 3.72
CA GLN A 13 9.71 1.91 4.35
C GLN A 13 8.38 1.83 3.60
N ILE A 14 7.86 2.96 3.12
CA ILE A 14 6.65 3.02 2.30
C ILE A 14 6.85 2.23 1.01
N ASP A 15 7.92 2.50 0.26
CA ASP A 15 8.21 1.81 -1.00
C ASP A 15 8.37 0.30 -0.80
N HIS A 16 9.09 -0.12 0.24
CA HIS A 16 9.26 -1.52 0.57
C HIS A 16 7.91 -2.20 0.87
N ASN A 17 7.08 -1.59 1.71
CA ASN A 17 5.80 -2.16 2.09
C ASN A 17 4.77 -2.11 0.94
N LEU A 18 4.78 -1.08 0.10
CA LEU A 18 3.92 -1.01 -1.09
C LEU A 18 4.23 -2.18 -2.03
N ASN A 19 5.51 -2.40 -2.36
CA ASN A 19 5.93 -3.49 -3.23
C ASN A 19 5.53 -4.87 -2.68
N GLN A 20 5.75 -5.10 -1.38
CA GLN A 20 5.34 -6.36 -0.75
C GLN A 20 3.81 -6.53 -0.74
N THR A 21 3.07 -5.47 -0.43
CA THR A 21 1.61 -5.51 -0.37
C THR A 21 1.01 -5.75 -1.76
N GLU A 22 1.61 -5.18 -2.81
CA GLU A 22 1.19 -5.39 -4.20
C GLU A 22 1.37 -6.85 -4.63
N GLN A 23 2.54 -7.41 -4.37
CA GLN A 23 2.83 -8.82 -4.68
C GLN A 23 1.83 -9.75 -3.99
N ARG A 24 1.54 -9.48 -2.71
CA ARG A 24 0.57 -10.28 -1.95
C ARG A 24 -0.86 -10.07 -2.43
N ALA A 25 -1.26 -8.85 -2.80
CA ALA A 25 -2.57 -8.60 -3.40
C ALA A 25 -2.76 -9.41 -4.70
N TYR A 26 -1.76 -9.41 -5.59
CA TYR A 26 -1.81 -10.22 -6.81
C TYR A 26 -1.82 -11.73 -6.54
N GLN A 27 -1.07 -12.20 -5.54
CA GLN A 27 -1.18 -13.58 -5.07
C GLN A 27 -2.60 -13.91 -4.63
N GLY A 28 -3.22 -13.05 -3.81
CA GLY A 28 -4.60 -13.21 -3.36
C GLY A 28 -5.61 -13.25 -4.51
N ILE A 29 -5.45 -12.38 -5.52
CA ILE A 29 -6.28 -12.41 -6.75
C ILE A 29 -6.16 -13.75 -7.45
N ASN A 30 -4.94 -14.26 -7.60
CA ASN A 30 -4.67 -15.53 -8.29
C ASN A 30 -5.20 -16.75 -7.50
N LEU A 31 -5.30 -16.65 -6.18
CA LEU A 31 -5.94 -17.67 -5.33
C LEU A 31 -7.47 -17.61 -5.42
N VAL A 32 -8.07 -16.41 -5.38
CA VAL A 32 -9.53 -16.27 -5.37
C VAL A 32 -10.16 -16.55 -6.74
N ARG A 33 -9.49 -16.17 -7.83
CA ARG A 33 -10.04 -16.31 -9.20
C ARG A 33 -10.55 -17.73 -9.52
N PRO A 34 -9.76 -18.81 -9.36
CA PRO A 34 -10.24 -20.16 -9.64
C PRO A 34 -11.36 -20.62 -8.69
N LEU A 35 -11.36 -20.13 -7.44
CA LEU A 35 -12.43 -20.43 -6.48
C LEU A 35 -13.75 -19.75 -6.87
N LEU A 36 -13.70 -18.52 -7.37
CA LEU A 36 -14.87 -17.82 -7.90
C LEU A 36 -15.42 -18.46 -9.16
N GLU A 37 -14.56 -18.97 -10.04
CA GLU A 37 -15.01 -19.72 -11.23
C GLU A 37 -15.79 -20.97 -10.85
N GLN A 38 -15.43 -21.63 -9.74
CA GLN A 38 -16.14 -22.79 -9.20
C GLN A 38 -17.40 -22.40 -8.40
N PHE A 39 -17.36 -21.28 -7.68
CA PHE A 39 -18.42 -20.81 -6.80
C PHE A 39 -18.80 -19.34 -7.09
N PRO A 40 -19.40 -19.05 -8.26
CA PRO A 40 -19.61 -17.67 -8.73
C PRO A 40 -20.54 -16.84 -7.83
N GLU A 41 -21.49 -17.49 -7.15
CA GLU A 41 -22.45 -16.85 -6.24
C GLU A 41 -21.90 -16.72 -4.80
N ASN A 42 -20.66 -17.13 -4.54
CA ASN A 42 -20.08 -17.02 -3.21
C ASN A 42 -19.69 -15.56 -2.91
N PHE A 43 -20.56 -14.89 -2.16
CA PHE A 43 -20.38 -13.51 -1.76
C PHE A 43 -19.06 -13.23 -1.02
N ILE A 44 -18.55 -14.19 -0.23
CA ILE A 44 -17.30 -14.03 0.52
C ILE A 44 -16.12 -13.98 -0.46
N LEU A 45 -16.09 -14.89 -1.43
CA LEU A 45 -15.06 -14.89 -2.47
C LEU A 45 -15.14 -13.63 -3.34
N MET A 46 -16.35 -13.18 -3.69
CA MET A 46 -16.53 -11.93 -4.46
C MET A 46 -15.99 -10.72 -3.69
N ARG A 47 -16.30 -10.66 -2.38
CA ARG A 47 -15.81 -9.59 -1.49
C ARG A 47 -14.28 -9.61 -1.39
N HIS A 48 -13.66 -10.78 -1.25
CA HIS A 48 -12.20 -10.91 -1.21
C HIS A 48 -11.56 -10.49 -2.53
N PHE A 49 -12.12 -10.92 -3.66
CA PHE A 49 -11.64 -10.50 -4.98
C PHE A 49 -11.71 -8.98 -5.16
N ALA A 50 -12.84 -8.37 -4.81
CA ALA A 50 -13.00 -6.91 -4.86
C ALA A 50 -12.01 -6.21 -3.92
N TYR A 51 -11.81 -6.74 -2.71
CA TYR A 51 -10.85 -6.19 -1.75
C TYR A 51 -9.42 -6.19 -2.30
N PHE A 52 -8.93 -7.29 -2.85
CA PHE A 52 -7.58 -7.33 -3.42
C PHE A 52 -7.39 -6.34 -4.56
N ASN A 53 -8.37 -6.21 -5.47
CA ASN A 53 -8.32 -5.22 -6.54
C ASN A 53 -8.31 -3.78 -6.01
N ASN A 54 -9.10 -3.49 -4.98
CA ASN A 54 -9.09 -2.18 -4.33
C ASN A 54 -7.75 -1.88 -3.66
N VAL A 55 -7.08 -2.89 -3.09
CA VAL A 55 -5.74 -2.68 -2.52
C VAL A 55 -4.70 -2.41 -3.63
N VAL A 56 -4.76 -3.09 -4.77
CA VAL A 56 -3.89 -2.78 -5.93
C VAL A 56 -4.10 -1.33 -6.38
N LEU A 57 -5.35 -0.88 -6.48
CA LEU A 57 -5.65 0.52 -6.81
C LEU A 57 -5.09 1.49 -5.76
N PHE A 58 -5.30 1.18 -4.48
CA PHE A 58 -4.76 1.98 -3.37
C PHE A 58 -3.24 2.09 -3.43
N ILE A 59 -2.53 1.00 -3.73
CA ILE A 59 -1.07 0.99 -3.87
C ILE A 59 -0.62 1.94 -4.99
N GLY A 60 -1.28 1.91 -6.15
CA GLY A 60 -0.96 2.84 -7.24
C GLY A 60 -1.15 4.31 -6.84
N ILE A 61 -2.21 4.61 -6.09
CA ILE A 61 -2.46 5.95 -5.56
C ILE A 61 -1.38 6.34 -4.54
N ALA A 62 -1.01 5.44 -3.63
CA ALA A 62 -0.01 5.67 -2.61
C ALA A 62 1.39 5.89 -3.22
N GLN A 63 1.78 5.09 -4.22
CA GLN A 63 3.04 5.28 -4.95
C GLN A 63 3.10 6.66 -5.61
N ASN A 64 2.02 7.11 -6.24
CA ASN A 64 1.96 8.43 -6.84
C ASN A 64 2.06 9.53 -5.77
N LYS A 65 1.37 9.39 -4.63
CA LYS A 65 1.47 10.36 -3.51
C LYS A 65 2.91 10.44 -2.99
N THR A 66 3.58 9.31 -2.77
CA THR A 66 4.97 9.27 -2.31
C THR A 66 5.92 9.93 -3.31
N ARG A 67 5.77 9.68 -4.62
CA ARG A 67 6.58 10.34 -5.66
C ARG A 67 6.39 11.86 -5.65
N SER A 68 5.15 12.34 -5.58
CA SER A 68 4.89 13.78 -5.51
C SER A 68 5.56 14.43 -4.29
N ILE A 69 5.53 13.75 -3.14
CA ILE A 69 6.21 14.24 -1.93
C ILE A 69 7.73 14.29 -2.13
N VAL A 70 8.33 13.25 -2.72
CA VAL A 70 9.76 13.23 -3.06
C VAL A 70 10.12 14.39 -3.98
N ASP A 71 9.32 14.63 -5.03
CA ASP A 71 9.55 15.68 -6.00
C ASP A 71 9.53 17.07 -5.31
N ILE A 72 8.52 17.35 -4.49
CA ILE A 72 8.42 18.59 -3.68
C ILE A 72 9.67 18.76 -2.82
N CYS A 73 10.07 17.71 -2.08
CA CYS A 73 11.22 17.77 -1.20
C CYS A 73 12.56 17.98 -1.92
N THR A 74 12.65 17.65 -3.21
CA THR A 74 13.87 17.84 -4.00
C THR A 74 13.96 19.20 -4.68
N GLN A 75 12.82 19.85 -4.93
CA GLN A 75 12.74 21.10 -5.67
C GLN A 75 12.71 22.34 -4.76
N GLU A 76 12.25 22.20 -3.52
CA GLU A 76 12.01 23.32 -2.63
C GLU A 76 12.96 23.36 -1.42
N ASN A 77 13.31 24.58 -0.97
CA ASN A 77 13.94 24.78 0.33
C ASN A 77 12.84 24.77 1.39
N LEU A 78 12.44 23.57 1.80
CA LEU A 78 11.37 23.37 2.78
C LEU A 78 11.73 23.99 4.14
N THR A 79 10.75 24.64 4.75
CA THR A 79 10.77 25.07 6.15
C THR A 79 10.70 23.86 7.08
N ARG A 80 10.99 24.07 8.37
CA ARG A 80 10.91 22.97 9.35
C ARG A 80 9.47 22.50 9.54
N GLU A 81 8.53 23.42 9.47
CA GLU A 81 7.10 23.18 9.59
C GLU A 81 6.60 22.28 8.44
N GLU A 82 6.97 22.59 7.19
CA GLU A 82 6.62 21.76 6.02
C GLU A 82 7.27 20.37 6.09
N ILE A 83 8.53 20.28 6.53
CA ILE A 83 9.21 19.00 6.77
C ILE A 83 8.46 18.16 7.80
N GLN A 84 7.95 18.77 8.87
CA GLN A 84 7.18 18.06 9.89
C GLN A 84 5.84 17.56 9.34
N GLU A 85 5.09 18.42 8.66
CA GLU A 85 3.80 18.07 8.04
C GLU A 85 3.96 16.90 7.06
N ILE A 86 4.98 16.95 6.19
CA ILE A 86 5.31 15.85 5.28
C ILE A 86 5.61 14.55 6.04
N GLY A 87 6.34 14.64 7.15
CA GLY A 87 6.64 13.49 8.00
C GLY A 87 5.39 12.85 8.59
N GLU A 88 4.44 13.65 9.06
CA GLU A 88 3.15 13.20 9.60
C GLU A 88 2.30 12.54 8.51
N ASP A 89 2.23 13.16 7.33
CA ASP A 89 1.51 12.65 6.15
C ASP A 89 2.05 11.30 5.67
N LEU A 90 3.37 11.15 5.62
CA LEU A 90 4.03 9.89 5.28
C LEU A 90 3.82 8.84 6.36
N GLY A 91 3.82 9.23 7.63
CA GLY A 91 3.52 8.35 8.77
C GLY A 91 2.11 7.77 8.68
N GLU A 92 1.11 8.60 8.40
CA GLU A 92 -0.27 8.16 8.20
C GLU A 92 -0.38 7.20 7.00
N LEU A 93 0.25 7.56 5.88
CA LEU A 93 0.26 6.73 4.68
C LEU A 93 0.87 5.34 4.97
N LEU A 94 2.00 5.30 5.68
CA LEU A 94 2.64 4.06 6.10
C LEU A 94 1.72 3.20 6.97
N GLY A 95 1.03 3.80 7.94
CA GLY A 95 0.04 3.10 8.76
C GLY A 95 -1.03 2.41 7.93
N ARG A 96 -1.62 3.13 6.98
CA ARG A 96 -2.65 2.60 6.07
C ARG A 96 -2.13 1.46 5.19
N ILE A 97 -0.88 1.53 4.74
CA ILE A 97 -0.24 0.47 3.97
C ILE A 97 -0.08 -0.79 4.83
N LEU A 98 0.37 -0.64 6.08
CA LEU A 98 0.53 -1.76 7.00
C LEU A 98 -0.82 -2.44 7.33
N ASP A 99 -1.89 -1.67 7.52
CA ASP A 99 -3.23 -2.21 7.75
C ASP A 99 -3.75 -3.02 6.55
N ALA A 100 -3.53 -2.51 5.34
CA ALA A 100 -3.86 -3.22 4.10
C ALA A 100 -3.06 -4.52 3.97
N LYS A 101 -1.76 -4.47 4.27
CA LYS A 101 -0.89 -5.65 4.29
C LYS A 101 -1.39 -6.71 5.25
N ILE A 102 -1.65 -6.36 6.51
CA ILE A 102 -2.17 -7.29 7.53
C ILE A 102 -3.49 -7.94 7.08
N SER A 103 -4.39 -7.13 6.52
CA SER A 103 -5.69 -7.60 6.04
C SER A 103 -5.54 -8.61 4.89
N ILE A 104 -4.68 -8.31 3.91
CA ILE A 104 -4.37 -9.22 2.80
C ILE A 104 -3.77 -10.53 3.29
N GLU A 105 -2.78 -10.47 4.19
CA GLU A 105 -2.15 -11.66 4.77
C GLU A 105 -3.16 -12.58 5.44
N ASN A 106 -4.11 -12.00 6.18
CA ASN A 106 -5.14 -12.77 6.86
C ASN A 106 -6.11 -13.44 5.87
N ILE A 107 -6.48 -12.75 4.79
CA ILE A 107 -7.36 -13.32 3.76
C ILE A 107 -6.63 -14.44 3.00
N ILE A 108 -5.38 -14.23 2.60
CA ILE A 108 -4.57 -15.24 1.89
C ILE A 108 -4.47 -16.52 2.73
N LYS A 109 -4.16 -16.39 4.03
CA LYS A 109 -4.09 -17.55 4.93
C LYS A 109 -5.37 -18.37 4.96
N ILE A 110 -6.54 -17.75 4.81
CA ILE A 110 -7.83 -18.47 4.77
C ILE A 110 -7.99 -19.22 3.44
N LEU A 111 -7.48 -18.66 2.35
CA LEU A 111 -7.60 -19.22 1.00
C LEU A 111 -6.58 -20.32 0.69
N GLU A 112 -5.48 -20.39 1.45
CA GLU A 112 -4.43 -21.42 1.33
C GLU A 112 -4.74 -22.70 2.12
N ILE A 113 -5.83 -22.73 2.89
CA ILE A 113 -6.32 -23.90 3.67
C ILE A 113 -7.25 -24.74 2.79
#